data_AF-A0A9X9NGR8-F1
#
_entry.id   AF-A0A9X9NGR8-F1
#
_cell.length_a   1.000
_cell.length_b   1.000
_cell.length_c   1.000
_cell.angle_alpha   90.00
_cell.angle_beta   90.00
_cell.angle_gamma   90.00
#
_symmetry.space_group_name_H-M   'P 1'
#
loop_
_entity.id
_entity.type
_entity.pdbx_description
1 polymer ?
#
loop_
_entity_poly.entity_id
_entity_poly.type
_entity_poly.pdbx_seq_one_letter_code
_entity_poly.pdbx_strand_id
1 'polypeptide(L)'
;MKTVLFLIISFCLFSCISKGGMAGGKAICLDSIVIQKELRFSSLFEKPEIIILDDDTIVGNIDKLLAKDSLLLILDKELNALHVFDRSGKFKYNIGSQGSGPGEYTLLCDFTLDKEGNVYALDFTRQIVYCYSLSGQFFGSLSLNCDEGQSHYIHYNQGDLYTDIHSKSGEDAMMRKVDLKSGQTERKYFSVNVNNEGWRQIQGHSPFCLPLEKELCFSPLYSKDILCLQGDREDIWLKFVTDAWMDKKTLDKIDVNKGETLRYLVESGKVHSLIFLAHVKNDYLFKYQKGYQTYYWFIECVSGLLFYIQWVC
;
A
#
# COMPACT_ATOMS: atom_id res chain seq x y z
N MET A 1 -40.98 -32.14 -36.33
CA MET A 1 -39.89 -31.16 -36.23
C MET A 1 -40.46 -29.92 -35.56
N LYS A 2 -40.09 -29.63 -34.31
CA LYS A 2 -40.53 -28.44 -33.58
C LYS A 2 -39.41 -27.40 -33.65
N THR A 3 -39.65 -26.31 -34.36
CA THR A 3 -38.73 -25.17 -34.47
C THR A 3 -38.80 -24.38 -33.17
N VAL A 4 -37.74 -24.42 -32.36
CA VAL A 4 -37.61 -23.58 -31.16
C VAL A 4 -36.93 -22.28 -31.58
N LEU A 5 -37.67 -21.18 -31.46
CA LEU A 5 -37.23 -19.83 -31.76
C LEU A 5 -36.40 -19.31 -30.57
N PHE A 6 -35.07 -19.23 -30.71
CA PHE A 6 -34.21 -18.57 -29.72
C PHE A 6 -34.29 -17.05 -29.93
N LEU A 7 -35.03 -16.37 -29.05
CA LEU A 7 -35.00 -14.92 -28.89
C LEU A 7 -33.68 -14.54 -28.19
N ILE A 8 -32.69 -14.13 -28.96
CA ILE A 8 -31.49 -13.46 -28.42
C ILE A 8 -31.91 -12.06 -28.01
N ILE A 9 -32.23 -11.88 -26.72
CA ILE A 9 -32.37 -10.55 -26.12
C ILE A 9 -30.95 -10.01 -26.00
N SER A 10 -30.53 -9.26 -27.02
CA SER A 10 -29.33 -8.43 -26.99
C SER A 10 -29.51 -7.37 -25.90
N PHE A 11 -28.99 -7.66 -24.70
CA PHE A 11 -28.78 -6.63 -23.68
C PHE A 11 -27.74 -5.65 -24.25
N CYS A 12 -28.21 -4.50 -24.72
CA CYS A 12 -27.37 -3.38 -25.11
C CYS A 12 -26.59 -2.89 -23.89
N LEU A 13 -25.40 -3.46 -23.66
CA LEU A 13 -24.38 -2.86 -22.80
C LEU A 13 -23.80 -1.65 -23.55
N PHE A 14 -24.41 -0.49 -23.37
CA PHE A 14 -23.74 0.77 -23.65
C PHE A 14 -22.63 0.96 -22.60
N SER A 15 -21.42 0.53 -22.92
CA SER A 15 -20.21 1.12 -22.34
C SER A 15 -19.38 1.68 -23.48
N CYS A 16 -19.64 2.94 -23.80
CA CYS A 16 -18.75 3.73 -24.65
C CYS A 16 -17.47 3.99 -23.86
N ILE A 17 -16.41 3.23 -24.15
CA ILE A 17 -15.05 3.54 -23.70
C ILE A 17 -14.49 4.59 -24.67
N SER A 18 -14.54 5.87 -24.29
CA SER A 18 -13.78 6.90 -24.98
C SER A 18 -12.30 6.80 -24.55
N LYS A 19 -11.39 6.85 -25.52
CA LYS A 19 -9.96 7.01 -25.30
C LYS A 19 -9.72 8.40 -24.70
N GLY A 20 -9.52 8.46 -23.39
CA GLY A 20 -9.19 9.64 -22.62
C GLY A 20 -8.87 9.22 -21.19
N GLY A 21 -7.90 9.87 -20.54
CA GLY A 21 -7.34 9.46 -19.25
C GLY A 21 -8.37 9.03 -18.21
N MET A 22 -7.99 8.06 -17.38
CA MET A 22 -8.81 7.49 -16.31
C MET A 22 -9.05 8.52 -15.20
N ALA A 23 -9.94 9.47 -15.45
CA ALA A 23 -10.48 10.41 -14.47
C ALA A 23 -12.01 10.27 -14.49
N GLY A 24 -12.54 9.51 -13.52
CA GLY A 24 -13.96 9.21 -13.38
C GLY A 24 -14.18 7.84 -12.74
N GLY A 25 -14.43 7.82 -11.44
CA GLY A 25 -14.43 6.63 -10.57
C GLY A 25 -15.21 5.43 -11.13
N LYS A 26 -14.47 4.44 -11.62
CA LYS A 26 -15.00 3.13 -11.98
C LYS A 26 -15.27 2.34 -10.70
N ALA A 27 -16.51 1.90 -10.50
CA ALA A 27 -16.89 1.05 -9.39
C ALA A 27 -16.77 -0.43 -9.77
N ILE A 28 -16.16 -1.22 -8.89
CA ILE A 28 -15.98 -2.66 -9.04
C ILE A 28 -16.84 -3.34 -7.98
N CYS A 29 -17.89 -4.05 -8.40
CA CYS A 29 -18.72 -4.81 -7.48
C CYS A 29 -18.09 -6.17 -7.19
N LEU A 30 -17.81 -6.49 -5.92
CA LEU A 30 -17.17 -7.74 -5.50
C LEU A 30 -18.15 -8.91 -5.49
N ASP A 31 -19.44 -8.64 -5.31
CA ASP A 31 -20.46 -9.67 -5.13
C ASP A 31 -20.93 -10.28 -6.47
N SER A 32 -20.77 -9.53 -7.56
CA SER A 32 -21.24 -9.91 -8.90
C SER A 32 -20.11 -10.39 -9.83
N ILE A 33 -18.94 -10.71 -9.27
CA ILE A 33 -17.79 -11.11 -10.08
C ILE A 33 -18.00 -12.52 -10.62
N VAL A 34 -17.99 -12.64 -11.94
CA VAL A 34 -17.99 -13.92 -12.65
C VAL A 34 -16.57 -14.24 -13.07
N ILE A 35 -16.06 -15.41 -12.69
CA ILE A 35 -14.76 -15.92 -13.12
C ILE A 35 -14.80 -16.08 -14.64
N GLN A 36 -14.08 -15.21 -15.36
CA GLN A 36 -14.00 -15.31 -16.81
C GLN A 36 -12.86 -16.22 -17.28
N LYS A 37 -11.75 -16.26 -16.53
CA LYS A 37 -10.55 -17.01 -16.89
C LYS A 37 -9.64 -17.21 -15.68
N GLU A 38 -9.08 -18.40 -15.53
CA GLU A 38 -7.96 -18.63 -14.62
C GLU A 38 -6.66 -18.09 -15.25
N LEU A 39 -5.99 -17.18 -14.54
CA LEU A 39 -4.67 -16.68 -14.93
C LEU A 39 -3.61 -17.40 -14.08
N ARG A 40 -2.62 -17.99 -14.76
CA ARG A 40 -1.43 -18.51 -14.07
C ARG A 40 -0.58 -17.32 -13.65
N PHE A 41 -0.14 -17.28 -12.40
CA PHE A 41 0.74 -16.21 -11.92
C PHE A 41 2.01 -16.08 -12.77
N SER A 42 2.54 -17.21 -13.26
CA SER A 42 3.69 -17.27 -14.16
C SER A 42 3.47 -16.58 -15.52
N SER A 43 2.23 -16.29 -15.92
CA SER A 43 1.97 -15.52 -17.15
C SER A 43 2.08 -14.01 -16.94
N LEU A 44 2.19 -13.53 -15.69
CA LEU A 44 2.32 -12.10 -15.39
C LEU A 44 3.73 -11.56 -15.65
N PHE A 45 4.73 -12.43 -15.68
CA PHE A 45 6.13 -12.07 -15.90
C PHE A 45 6.74 -12.91 -17.01
N GLU A 46 7.66 -12.32 -17.77
CA GLU A 46 8.31 -12.99 -18.91
C GLU A 46 9.27 -14.08 -18.44
N LYS A 47 10.01 -13.81 -17.37
CA LYS A 47 10.97 -14.74 -16.78
C LYS A 47 11.14 -14.44 -15.29
N PRO A 48 11.02 -15.44 -14.40
CA PRO A 48 11.40 -15.26 -13.00
C PRO A 48 12.93 -15.17 -12.89
N GLU A 49 13.40 -14.20 -12.10
CA GLU A 49 14.80 -14.10 -11.71
C GLU A 49 14.92 -14.44 -10.23
N ILE A 50 15.90 -15.28 -9.89
CA ILE A 50 16.19 -15.66 -8.51
C ILE A 50 17.52 -15.00 -8.15
N ILE A 51 17.47 -14.13 -7.14
CA ILE A 51 18.66 -13.50 -6.57
C ILE A 51 18.92 -14.22 -5.24
N ILE A 52 20.04 -14.93 -5.17
CA ILE A 52 20.49 -15.58 -3.95
C ILE A 52 21.28 -14.53 -3.18
N LEU A 53 20.82 -14.21 -1.96
CA LEU A 53 21.57 -13.32 -1.07
C LEU A 53 22.76 -14.07 -0.47
N ASP A 54 23.90 -13.41 -0.36
CA ASP A 54 25.08 -13.97 0.30
C ASP A 54 24.89 -14.07 1.82
N ASP A 55 25.82 -14.77 2.47
CA ASP A 55 25.84 -15.04 3.90
C ASP A 55 26.73 -14.06 4.69
N ASP A 56 27.22 -13.00 4.05
CA ASP A 56 27.99 -11.90 4.67
C ASP A 56 27.14 -11.11 5.69
N THR A 57 25.81 -11.20 5.59
CA THR A 57 24.87 -10.67 6.58
C THR A 57 23.70 -11.61 6.81
N ILE A 58 23.05 -11.51 7.97
CA ILE A 58 21.82 -12.24 8.25
C ILE A 58 20.65 -11.38 7.79
N VAL A 59 19.73 -11.99 7.04
CA VAL A 59 18.42 -11.42 6.72
C VAL A 59 17.38 -12.31 7.40
N GLY A 60 16.65 -11.75 8.36
CA GLY A 60 15.53 -12.38 9.04
C GLY A 60 14.27 -12.33 8.19
N ASN A 61 13.85 -11.13 7.78
CA ASN A 61 12.66 -10.92 6.96
C ASN A 61 12.85 -9.84 5.89
N ILE A 62 12.10 -9.96 4.78
CA ILE A 62 12.05 -8.93 3.73
C ILE A 62 10.72 -8.19 3.87
N ASP A 63 10.66 -7.20 4.76
CA ASP A 63 9.45 -6.42 5.02
C ASP A 63 9.16 -5.41 3.90
N LYS A 64 10.21 -4.84 3.29
CA LYS A 64 10.10 -3.95 2.13
C LYS A 64 11.36 -4.04 1.28
N LEU A 65 11.19 -4.17 -0.03
CA LEU A 65 12.27 -4.19 -1.01
C LEU A 65 12.09 -3.03 -1.99
N LEU A 66 13.09 -2.15 -2.08
CA LEU A 66 13.18 -1.13 -3.13
C LEU A 66 14.45 -1.34 -3.95
N ALA A 67 14.33 -1.27 -5.28
CA ALA A 67 15.48 -1.32 -6.18
C ALA A 67 15.80 0.10 -6.67
N LYS A 68 17.07 0.50 -6.57
CA LYS A 68 17.58 1.77 -7.09
C LYS A 68 18.93 1.54 -7.76
N ASP A 69 19.03 1.90 -9.03
CA ASP A 69 20.22 1.68 -9.85
C ASP A 69 20.65 0.20 -9.84
N SER A 70 21.87 -0.10 -9.39
CA SER A 70 22.42 -1.46 -9.24
C SER A 70 22.22 -2.07 -7.85
N LEU A 71 21.47 -1.39 -6.97
CA LEU A 71 21.29 -1.75 -5.57
C LEU A 71 19.86 -2.20 -5.27
N LEU A 72 19.76 -3.09 -4.29
CA LEU A 72 18.55 -3.58 -3.66
C LEU A 72 18.61 -3.18 -2.19
N LEU A 73 17.59 -2.45 -1.73
CA LEU A 73 17.45 -2.03 -0.34
C LEU A 73 16.36 -2.85 0.31
N ILE A 74 16.71 -3.57 1.37
CA ILE A 74 15.83 -4.46 2.11
C ILE A 74 15.66 -3.90 3.52
N LEU A 75 14.42 -3.53 3.86
CA LEU A 75 14.03 -3.33 5.24
C LEU A 75 13.76 -4.68 5.88
N ASP A 76 14.48 -4.93 6.95
CA ASP A 76 14.26 -6.05 7.87
C ASP A 76 13.84 -5.48 9.22
N LYS A 77 12.55 -5.61 9.55
CA LYS A 77 12.00 -5.11 10.83
C LYS A 77 12.36 -6.03 11.99
N GLU A 78 12.62 -7.31 11.74
CA GLU A 78 13.00 -8.27 12.78
C GLU A 78 14.40 -7.97 13.30
N LEU A 79 15.32 -7.69 12.39
CA LEU A 79 16.69 -7.30 12.71
C LEU A 79 16.88 -5.80 12.87
N ASN A 80 15.81 -5.01 12.69
CA ASN A 80 15.81 -3.56 12.79
C ASN A 80 16.93 -2.95 11.92
N ALA A 81 16.99 -3.36 10.65
CA ALA A 81 18.09 -3.06 9.75
C ALA A 81 17.61 -2.66 8.35
N LEU A 82 18.38 -1.79 7.70
CA LEU A 82 18.22 -1.46 6.29
C LEU A 82 19.43 -1.96 5.50
N HIS A 83 19.31 -3.16 4.95
CA HIS A 83 20.37 -3.82 4.21
C HIS A 83 20.46 -3.31 2.78
N VAL A 84 21.69 -3.17 2.27
CA VAL A 84 21.96 -2.84 0.88
C VAL A 84 22.72 -4.00 0.24
N PHE A 85 22.15 -4.55 -0.82
CA PHE A 85 22.74 -5.57 -1.67
C PHE A 85 22.93 -5.01 -3.08
N ASP A 86 23.81 -5.61 -3.88
CA ASP A 86 23.74 -5.42 -5.32
C ASP A 86 22.75 -6.39 -5.98
N ARG A 87 22.52 -6.22 -7.29
CA ARG A 87 21.65 -7.10 -8.09
C ARG A 87 22.15 -8.54 -8.24
N SER A 88 23.40 -8.85 -7.86
CA SER A 88 23.89 -10.24 -7.80
C SER A 88 23.58 -10.91 -6.46
N GLY A 89 23.01 -10.17 -5.50
CA GLY A 89 22.71 -10.64 -4.15
C GLY A 89 23.88 -10.49 -3.20
N LYS A 90 24.94 -9.76 -3.57
CA LYS A 90 26.08 -9.54 -2.69
C LYS A 90 25.81 -8.40 -1.72
N PHE A 91 25.95 -8.65 -0.41
CA PHE A 91 25.83 -7.63 0.62
C PHE A 91 26.88 -6.55 0.43
N LYS A 92 26.48 -5.29 0.68
CA LYS A 92 27.35 -4.12 0.58
C LYS A 92 27.55 -3.46 1.93
N TYR A 93 26.46 -3.05 2.55
CA TYR A 93 26.46 -2.32 3.81
C TYR A 93 25.03 -2.19 4.35
N ASN A 94 24.91 -1.75 5.60
CA ASN A 94 23.65 -1.25 6.14
C ASN A 94 23.60 0.28 6.02
N ILE A 95 22.41 0.82 5.81
CA ILE A 95 22.16 2.25 5.97
C ILE A 95 21.76 2.49 7.43
N GLY A 96 22.55 3.32 8.12
CA GLY A 96 22.42 3.53 9.55
C GLY A 96 22.67 2.27 10.38
N SER A 97 22.40 2.36 11.67
CA SER A 97 22.48 1.25 12.62
C SER A 97 21.52 1.44 13.78
N GLN A 98 21.24 0.35 14.50
CA GLN A 98 20.47 0.44 15.72
C GLN A 98 21.26 1.17 16.82
N GLY A 99 20.65 2.18 17.43
CA GLY A 99 21.25 2.94 18.51
C GLY A 99 20.57 4.30 18.72
N SER A 100 21.18 5.16 19.53
CA SER A 100 20.61 6.45 19.92
C SER A 100 21.43 7.66 19.45
N GLY A 101 22.55 7.44 18.77
CA GLY A 101 23.42 8.47 18.23
C GLY A 101 22.88 9.15 16.97
N PRO A 102 23.61 10.16 16.45
CA PRO A 102 23.29 10.79 15.17
C PRO A 102 23.32 9.78 14.02
N GLY A 103 22.24 9.69 13.25
CA GLY A 103 22.13 8.70 12.16
C GLY A 103 21.92 7.25 12.64
N GLU A 104 21.56 7.05 13.91
CA GLU A 104 21.16 5.74 14.43
C GLU A 104 19.65 5.75 14.74
N TYR A 105 18.95 4.67 14.41
CA TYR A 105 17.52 4.48 14.68
C TYR A 105 17.31 3.51 15.85
N THR A 106 16.21 3.70 16.59
CA THR A 106 15.81 2.82 17.69
C THR A 106 14.87 1.75 17.19
N LEU A 107 13.91 2.11 16.36
CA LEU A 107 12.92 1.20 15.78
C LEU A 107 12.56 1.65 14.37
N LEU A 108 13.29 1.13 13.39
CA LEU A 108 13.09 1.38 11.96
C LEU A 108 11.82 0.67 11.48
N CYS A 109 10.80 1.42 11.09
CA CYS A 109 9.49 0.85 10.72
C CYS A 109 9.13 0.99 9.24
N ASP A 110 9.71 1.97 8.53
CA ASP A 110 9.55 2.12 7.09
C ASP A 110 10.68 2.98 6.49
N PHE A 111 10.84 2.94 5.17
CA PHE A 111 11.75 3.82 4.45
C PHE A 111 11.23 4.15 3.05
N THR A 112 11.69 5.25 2.46
CA THR A 112 11.40 5.61 1.06
C THR A 112 12.62 6.25 0.41
N LEU A 113 12.62 6.31 -0.91
CA LEU A 113 13.67 6.95 -1.70
C LEU A 113 13.12 8.17 -2.44
N ASP A 114 13.93 9.22 -2.55
CA ASP A 114 13.67 10.26 -3.53
C ASP A 114 14.16 9.90 -4.95
N LYS A 115 14.00 10.83 -5.88
CA LYS A 115 14.41 10.65 -7.29
C LYS A 115 15.93 10.56 -7.43
N GLU A 116 16.68 11.20 -6.56
CA GLU A 116 18.13 11.23 -6.51
C GLU A 116 18.71 9.99 -5.81
N GLY A 117 17.88 9.22 -5.10
CA GLY A 117 18.28 8.02 -4.34
C GLY A 117 18.64 8.31 -2.88
N ASN A 118 18.36 9.50 -2.36
CA ASN A 118 18.44 9.73 -0.92
C ASN A 118 17.37 8.91 -0.21
N VAL A 119 17.76 8.38 0.94
CA VAL A 119 17.02 7.44 1.75
C VAL A 119 16.46 8.19 2.94
N TYR A 120 15.14 8.12 3.08
CA TYR A 120 14.41 8.60 4.25
C TYR A 120 13.99 7.38 5.04
N ALA A 121 14.43 7.26 6.29
CA ALA A 121 14.21 6.11 7.15
C ALA A 121 13.45 6.54 8.41
N LEU A 122 12.24 6.00 8.63
CA LEU A 122 11.37 6.36 9.73
C LEU A 122 11.66 5.52 10.98
N ASP A 123 12.01 6.20 12.06
CA ASP A 123 12.05 5.65 13.41
C ASP A 123 10.69 5.84 14.10
N PHE A 124 9.98 4.75 14.34
CA PHE A 124 8.66 4.77 14.95
C PHE A 124 8.68 5.29 16.39
N THR A 125 9.66 4.87 17.19
CA THR A 125 9.70 5.20 18.62
C THR A 125 9.97 6.68 18.82
N ARG A 126 10.89 7.25 18.03
CA ARG A 126 11.25 8.67 18.12
C ARG A 126 10.42 9.58 17.22
N GLN A 127 9.66 9.02 16.27
CA GLN A 127 8.94 9.79 15.26
C GLN A 127 9.88 10.74 14.50
N ILE A 128 11.06 10.22 14.13
CA ILE A 128 12.09 10.94 13.40
C ILE A 128 12.29 10.24 12.05
N VAL A 129 12.40 11.04 10.98
CA VAL A 129 12.87 10.56 9.68
C VAL A 129 14.35 10.89 9.57
N TYR A 130 15.20 9.87 9.50
CA TYR A 130 16.63 10.02 9.26
C TYR A 130 16.91 10.02 7.76
N CYS A 131 17.78 10.92 7.31
CA CYS A 131 18.09 11.14 5.90
C CYS A 131 19.53 10.72 5.60
N TYR A 132 19.69 9.83 4.62
CA TYR A 132 20.99 9.30 4.18
C TYR A 132 21.12 9.41 2.66
N SER A 133 22.35 9.49 2.16
CA SER A 133 22.61 9.20 0.76
C SER A 133 22.45 7.70 0.49
N LEU A 134 22.33 7.32 -0.79
CA LEU A 134 22.31 5.91 -1.19
C LEU A 134 23.58 5.14 -0.76
N SER A 135 24.70 5.84 -0.59
CA SER A 135 25.97 5.27 -0.09
C SER A 135 26.00 5.10 1.44
N GLY A 136 24.91 5.40 2.14
CA GLY A 136 24.79 5.28 3.60
C GLY A 136 25.30 6.47 4.39
N GLN A 137 25.65 7.59 3.76
CA GLN A 137 26.11 8.78 4.48
C GLN A 137 24.92 9.53 5.08
N PHE A 138 24.85 9.59 6.41
CA PHE A 138 23.88 10.41 7.13
C PHE A 138 24.12 11.90 6.87
N PHE A 139 23.06 12.66 6.57
CA PHE A 139 23.16 14.10 6.32
C PHE A 139 22.12 14.96 7.07
N GLY A 140 21.17 14.36 7.77
CA GLY A 140 20.20 15.12 8.56
C GLY A 140 19.01 14.29 9.02
N SER A 141 18.15 14.90 9.82
CA SER A 141 16.95 14.25 10.34
C SER A 141 15.80 15.24 10.47
N LEU A 142 14.56 14.74 10.38
CA LEU A 142 13.33 15.50 10.50
C LEU A 142 12.50 14.95 11.66
N SER A 143 12.25 15.75 12.69
CA SER A 143 11.33 15.37 13.76
C SER A 143 9.90 15.61 13.32
N LEU A 144 9.08 14.56 13.33
CA LEU A 144 7.66 14.65 12.97
C LEU A 144 6.84 15.14 14.16
N ASN A 145 5.82 15.95 13.88
CA ASN A 145 4.87 16.39 14.91
C ASN A 145 3.97 15.22 15.34
N CYS A 146 4.13 14.76 16.59
CA CYS A 146 3.37 13.65 17.14
C CYS A 146 2.06 14.08 17.84
N ASP A 147 1.85 15.38 18.09
CA ASP A 147 0.61 15.90 18.68
C ASP A 147 -0.60 15.65 17.77
N GLU A 148 -0.35 15.59 16.46
CA GLU A 148 -1.36 15.31 15.42
C GLU A 148 -1.57 13.81 15.18
N GLY A 149 -0.73 12.95 15.76
CA GLY A 149 -0.70 11.51 15.52
C GLY A 149 0.68 11.01 15.10
N GLN A 150 0.89 9.72 15.31
CA GLN A 150 2.12 9.02 14.97
C GLN A 150 2.07 8.52 13.52
N SER A 151 3.21 8.49 12.86
CA SER A 151 3.39 7.87 11.54
C SER A 151 4.01 6.48 11.69
N HIS A 152 3.54 5.54 10.88
CA HIS A 152 4.07 4.18 10.76
C HIS A 152 4.69 3.94 9.39
N TYR A 153 4.21 4.65 8.37
CA TYR A 153 4.62 4.50 6.99
C TYR A 153 4.96 5.85 6.37
N ILE A 154 5.91 5.83 5.45
CA ILE A 154 6.34 7.01 4.73
C ILE A 154 6.41 6.73 3.23
N HIS A 155 6.19 7.77 2.45
CA HIS A 155 6.27 7.68 1.01
C HIS A 155 6.72 9.01 0.41
N TYR A 156 7.76 8.96 -0.41
CA TYR A 156 8.20 10.11 -1.17
C TYR A 156 7.50 10.09 -2.53
N ASN A 157 6.90 11.20 -2.92
CA ASN A 157 6.32 11.36 -4.24
C ASN A 157 6.54 12.79 -4.76
N GLN A 158 7.10 12.91 -5.97
CA GLN A 158 7.21 14.19 -6.70
C GLN A 158 7.83 15.39 -5.96
N GLY A 159 8.79 15.17 -5.07
CA GLY A 159 9.43 16.27 -4.31
C GLY A 159 8.97 16.35 -2.87
N ASP A 160 7.91 15.63 -2.53
CA ASP A 160 7.21 15.75 -1.26
C ASP A 160 7.28 14.44 -0.49
N LEU A 161 7.36 14.54 0.85
CA LEU A 161 7.28 13.40 1.75
C LEU A 161 5.90 13.33 2.37
N TYR A 162 5.28 12.15 2.29
CA TYR A 162 3.99 11.86 2.85
C TYR A 162 4.12 10.82 3.95
N THR A 163 3.29 10.94 4.97
CA THR A 163 3.21 9.97 6.06
C THR A 163 1.76 9.69 6.40
N ASP A 164 1.47 8.47 6.82
CA ASP A 164 0.17 8.18 7.42
C ASP A 164 0.05 8.87 8.79
N ILE A 165 -1.18 9.06 9.23
CA ILE A 165 -1.50 9.62 10.54
C ILE A 165 -2.29 8.59 11.34
N HIS A 166 -1.68 8.13 12.42
CA HIS A 166 -2.32 7.30 13.42
C HIS A 166 -2.58 8.12 14.69
N SER A 167 -3.82 8.56 14.88
CA SER A 167 -4.25 9.32 16.05
C SER A 167 -5.24 8.54 16.91
N LYS A 168 -4.99 8.48 18.22
CA LYS A 168 -5.91 7.85 19.19
C LYS A 168 -7.16 8.69 19.47
N SER A 169 -7.11 10.01 19.26
CA SER A 169 -8.27 10.88 19.41
C SER A 169 -8.05 12.24 18.74
N GLY A 170 -9.05 12.73 18.00
CA GLY A 170 -9.17 14.15 17.61
C GLY A 170 -8.80 14.49 16.17
N GLU A 171 -7.83 13.81 15.56
CA GLU A 171 -7.34 14.19 14.22
C GLU A 171 -8.21 13.62 13.10
N ASP A 172 -8.93 14.44 12.32
CA ASP A 172 -9.74 13.96 11.19
C ASP A 172 -8.96 13.94 9.87
N ALA A 173 -7.81 13.28 9.88
CA ALA A 173 -7.00 13.04 8.69
C ALA A 173 -6.28 11.69 8.79
N MET A 174 -6.05 11.06 7.63
CA MET A 174 -5.33 9.77 7.54
C MET A 174 -3.92 9.91 6.97
N MET A 175 -3.61 11.03 6.32
CA MET A 175 -2.33 11.28 5.69
C MET A 175 -1.93 12.74 5.84
N ARG A 176 -0.63 13.00 5.93
CA ARG A 176 -0.04 14.35 5.86
C ARG A 176 1.08 14.41 4.85
N LYS A 177 1.24 15.59 4.26
CA LYS A 177 2.47 16.04 3.61
C LYS A 177 3.35 16.73 4.65
N VAL A 178 4.62 16.39 4.66
CA VAL A 178 5.65 16.85 5.60
C VAL A 178 6.63 17.76 4.87
N ASP A 179 6.91 18.93 5.45
CA ASP A 179 7.97 19.82 4.97
C ASP A 179 9.34 19.16 5.20
N LEU A 180 10.08 18.97 4.10
CA LEU A 180 11.39 18.32 4.12
C LEU A 180 12.48 19.13 4.82
N LYS A 181 12.22 20.38 5.21
CA LYS A 181 13.18 21.21 5.96
C LYS A 181 12.92 21.21 7.46
N SER A 182 11.66 21.32 7.87
CA SER A 182 11.27 21.47 9.28
C SER A 182 10.68 20.21 9.91
N GLY A 183 10.28 19.22 9.11
CA GLY A 183 9.55 18.04 9.60
C GLY A 183 8.11 18.32 10.03
N GLN A 184 7.62 19.55 9.86
CA GLN A 184 6.26 19.95 10.21
C GLN A 184 5.26 19.54 9.13
N THR A 185 4.01 19.36 9.55
CA THR A 185 2.89 19.13 8.64
C THR A 185 2.62 20.37 7.80
N GLU A 186 2.75 20.25 6.48
CA GLU A 186 2.31 21.30 5.55
C GLU A 186 0.81 21.22 5.29
N ARG A 187 0.31 19.99 5.13
CA ARG A 187 -1.07 19.73 4.79
C ARG A 187 -1.51 18.34 5.20
N LYS A 188 -2.79 18.21 5.55
CA LYS A 188 -3.47 16.96 5.89
C LYS A 188 -4.48 16.59 4.80
N TYR A 189 -4.70 15.29 4.62
CA TYR A 189 -5.55 14.72 3.58
C TYR A 189 -6.38 13.56 4.12
N PHE A 190 -7.51 13.34 3.46
CA PHE A 190 -8.46 12.24 3.63
C PHE A 190 -9.05 12.17 5.04
N SER A 191 -10.29 12.63 5.17
CA SER A 191 -11.03 12.57 6.45
C SER A 191 -11.26 11.13 6.86
N VAL A 192 -10.96 10.82 8.12
CA VAL A 192 -11.20 9.50 8.72
C VAL A 192 -12.71 9.22 8.73
N ASN A 193 -13.52 10.23 9.05
CA ASN A 193 -14.97 10.08 9.11
C ASN A 193 -15.60 9.82 7.74
N VAL A 194 -15.07 10.46 6.68
CA VAL A 194 -15.60 10.32 5.32
C VAL A 194 -15.08 9.06 4.63
N ASN A 195 -13.77 8.80 4.74
CA ASN A 195 -13.09 7.81 3.92
C ASN A 195 -12.83 6.48 4.65
N ASN A 196 -13.05 6.42 5.97
CA ASN A 196 -12.80 5.23 6.78
C ASN A 196 -13.81 5.01 7.92
N GLU A 197 -15.03 5.56 7.79
CA GLU A 197 -16.14 5.37 8.75
C GLU A 197 -15.81 5.79 10.20
N GLY A 198 -14.81 6.67 10.37
CA GLY A 198 -14.31 7.11 11.68
C GLY A 198 -13.28 6.18 12.31
N TRP A 199 -12.83 5.15 11.59
CA TRP A 199 -11.81 4.22 12.07
C TRP A 199 -10.39 4.77 11.88
N ARG A 200 -9.65 4.82 12.98
CA ARG A 200 -8.36 5.53 13.07
C ARG A 200 -7.14 4.62 13.10
N GLN A 201 -7.33 3.32 13.34
CA GLN A 201 -6.20 2.41 13.46
C GLN A 201 -5.82 1.80 12.12
N ILE A 202 -4.59 2.08 11.71
CA ILE A 202 -3.94 1.41 10.59
C ILE A 202 -3.06 0.33 11.20
N GLN A 203 -3.48 -0.93 11.07
CA GLN A 203 -2.65 -2.09 11.41
C GLN A 203 -2.32 -2.85 10.12
N GLY A 204 -1.13 -3.45 10.06
CA GLY A 204 -0.79 -4.43 9.02
C GLY A 204 0.21 -3.93 7.98
N HIS A 205 -0.27 -3.36 6.88
CA HIS A 205 0.51 -3.06 5.67
C HIS A 205 0.61 -1.56 5.40
N SER A 206 1.58 -1.17 4.57
CA SER A 206 1.69 0.22 4.12
C SER A 206 0.43 0.62 3.33
N PRO A 207 -0.24 1.72 3.69
CA PRO A 207 -1.41 2.20 2.95
C PRO A 207 -1.02 2.86 1.62
N PHE A 208 0.26 3.18 1.41
CA PHE A 208 0.73 3.85 0.19
C PHE A 208 0.78 2.88 -0.98
N CYS A 209 0.15 3.27 -2.09
CA CYS A 209 0.03 2.50 -3.32
C CYS A 209 0.54 3.35 -4.49
N LEU A 210 1.31 2.77 -5.42
CA LEU A 210 1.76 3.45 -6.63
C LEU A 210 1.24 2.71 -7.87
N PRO A 211 0.00 2.94 -8.31
CA PRO A 211 -0.49 2.38 -9.56
C PRO A 211 0.16 3.02 -10.78
N LEU A 212 0.59 4.29 -10.70
CA LEU A 212 1.19 5.04 -11.80
C LEU A 212 2.30 5.94 -11.26
N GLU A 213 3.41 6.09 -12.00
CA GLU A 213 4.61 6.88 -11.58
C GLU A 213 4.32 8.34 -11.18
N LYS A 214 3.10 8.83 -11.36
CA LYS A 214 2.72 10.22 -11.09
C LYS A 214 1.60 10.41 -10.07
N GLU A 215 0.86 9.37 -9.70
CA GLU A 215 -0.29 9.50 -8.80
C GLU A 215 0.02 8.80 -7.48
N LEU A 216 -0.06 9.55 -6.38
CA LEU A 216 0.03 8.98 -5.05
C LEU A 216 -1.33 8.39 -4.69
N CYS A 217 -1.41 7.07 -4.59
CA CYS A 217 -2.61 6.39 -4.09
C CYS A 217 -2.44 5.95 -2.64
N PHE A 218 -3.57 5.87 -1.95
CA PHE A 218 -3.65 5.61 -0.52
C PHE A 218 -4.85 4.70 -0.24
N SER A 219 -4.58 3.53 0.32
CA SER A 219 -5.56 2.47 0.61
C SER A 219 -5.37 2.00 2.04
N PRO A 220 -5.85 2.77 3.04
CA PRO A 220 -5.73 2.37 4.44
C PRO A 220 -6.65 1.19 4.72
N LEU A 221 -6.35 0.46 5.80
CA LEU A 221 -7.18 -0.63 6.29
C LEU A 221 -8.64 -0.13 6.46
N TYR A 222 -9.60 -0.97 6.07
CA TYR A 222 -11.06 -0.72 6.02
C TYR A 222 -11.57 0.26 4.96
N SER A 223 -10.70 0.97 4.25
CA SER A 223 -11.20 1.83 3.19
C SER A 223 -11.85 1.00 2.10
N LYS A 224 -13.05 1.41 1.72
CA LYS A 224 -13.84 0.80 0.64
C LYS A 224 -13.31 1.23 -0.74
N ASP A 225 -12.48 2.27 -0.75
CA ASP A 225 -12.02 2.96 -1.93
C ASP A 225 -10.50 3.07 -1.90
N ILE A 226 -9.88 3.10 -3.07
CA ILE A 226 -8.49 3.53 -3.21
C ILE A 226 -8.52 5.03 -3.47
N LEU A 227 -7.99 5.78 -2.54
CA LEU A 227 -7.92 7.24 -2.60
C LEU A 227 -6.68 7.64 -3.40
N CYS A 228 -6.70 8.82 -4.02
CA CYS A 228 -5.52 9.37 -4.66
C CYS A 228 -5.39 10.88 -4.51
N LEU A 229 -4.15 11.34 -4.70
CA LEU A 229 -3.82 12.74 -4.88
C LEU A 229 -3.42 13.02 -6.32
N GLN A 230 -4.09 14.00 -6.93
CA GLN A 230 -3.69 14.64 -8.18
C GLN A 230 -3.18 16.04 -7.87
N GLY A 231 -1.87 16.14 -7.60
CA GLY A 231 -1.30 17.28 -6.91
C GLY A 231 -1.88 17.39 -5.50
N ASP A 232 -2.64 18.45 -5.26
CA ASP A 232 -3.21 18.80 -3.95
C ASP A 232 -4.71 18.47 -3.85
N ARG A 233 -5.27 17.87 -4.89
CA ARG A 233 -6.68 17.49 -4.98
C ARG A 233 -6.86 16.04 -4.54
N GLU A 234 -7.72 15.84 -3.55
CA GLU A 234 -8.19 14.52 -3.11
C GLU A 234 -9.25 14.00 -4.08
N ASP A 235 -9.07 12.76 -4.54
CA ASP A 235 -10.03 12.07 -5.37
C ASP A 235 -10.08 10.57 -5.01
N ILE A 236 -11.01 9.85 -5.62
CA ILE A 236 -11.11 8.40 -5.52
C ILE A 236 -10.64 7.81 -6.84
N TRP A 237 -9.56 7.04 -6.77
CA TRP A 237 -8.99 6.36 -7.93
C TRP A 237 -9.84 5.17 -8.36
N LEU A 238 -10.19 4.28 -7.41
CA LEU A 238 -11.05 3.13 -7.66
C LEU A 238 -12.01 2.91 -6.50
N LYS A 239 -13.26 2.57 -6.83
CA LYS A 239 -14.31 2.23 -5.87
C LYS A 239 -14.57 0.74 -5.85
N PHE A 240 -14.70 0.16 -4.67
CA PHE A 240 -15.03 -1.26 -4.50
C PHE A 240 -16.35 -1.41 -3.74
N VAL A 241 -17.29 -2.15 -4.30
CA VAL A 241 -18.65 -2.28 -3.78
C VAL A 241 -18.91 -3.72 -3.36
N THR A 242 -19.23 -3.95 -2.09
CA THR A 242 -19.74 -5.24 -1.61
C THR A 242 -20.64 -5.03 -0.40
N ASP A 243 -21.65 -5.89 -0.27
CA ASP A 243 -22.50 -5.97 0.93
C ASP A 243 -21.75 -6.54 2.14
N ALA A 244 -20.57 -7.13 1.93
CA ALA A 244 -19.73 -7.73 2.96
C ALA A 244 -18.65 -6.79 3.52
N TRP A 245 -18.65 -5.50 3.18
CA TRP A 245 -17.68 -4.55 3.75
C TRP A 245 -17.79 -4.47 5.28
N MET A 246 -16.64 -4.30 5.93
CA MET A 246 -16.58 -3.90 7.33
C MET A 246 -17.41 -2.62 7.54
N ASP A 247 -18.27 -2.64 8.56
CA ASP A 247 -19.13 -1.50 8.89
C ASP A 247 -18.83 -0.97 10.29
N LYS A 248 -19.23 0.26 10.53
CA LYS A 248 -19.03 0.95 11.81
C LYS A 248 -19.59 0.15 13.00
N LYS A 249 -20.80 -0.41 12.87
CA LYS A 249 -21.44 -1.21 13.93
C LYS A 249 -20.62 -2.43 14.34
N THR A 250 -19.87 -2.99 13.40
CA THR A 250 -18.97 -4.14 13.62
C THR A 250 -17.66 -3.67 14.23
N LEU A 251 -17.09 -2.58 13.70
CA LEU A 251 -15.86 -1.97 14.22
C LEU A 251 -16.00 -1.49 15.67
N ASP A 252 -17.14 -0.90 16.03
CA ASP A 252 -17.43 -0.40 17.38
C ASP A 252 -17.42 -1.50 18.46
N LYS A 253 -17.46 -2.78 18.07
CA LYS A 253 -17.36 -3.93 18.99
C LYS A 253 -15.92 -4.35 19.25
N ILE A 254 -14.96 -3.86 18.46
CA ILE A 254 -13.55 -4.22 18.58
C ILE A 254 -12.92 -3.35 19.67
N ASP A 255 -12.53 -3.97 20.77
CA ASP A 255 -11.63 -3.34 21.73
C ASP A 255 -10.18 -3.54 21.27
N VAL A 256 -9.67 -2.52 20.58
CA VAL A 256 -8.31 -2.48 20.05
C VAL A 256 -7.22 -2.65 21.11
N ASN A 257 -7.52 -2.38 22.38
CA ASN A 257 -6.54 -2.52 23.46
C ASN A 257 -6.38 -3.96 23.95
N LYS A 258 -7.31 -4.86 23.60
CA LYS A 258 -7.25 -6.27 24.00
C LYS A 258 -6.37 -7.12 23.07
N GLY A 259 -5.83 -6.55 22.00
CA GLY A 259 -4.98 -7.27 21.04
C GLY A 259 -5.75 -8.31 20.19
N GLU A 260 -7.08 -8.32 20.26
CA GLU A 260 -7.91 -9.30 19.55
C GLU A 260 -8.45 -8.77 18.21
N THR A 261 -8.02 -7.57 17.80
CA THR A 261 -8.48 -6.90 16.58
C THR A 261 -8.43 -7.85 15.39
N LEU A 262 -7.25 -8.40 15.07
CA LEU A 262 -7.07 -9.27 13.91
C LEU A 262 -7.99 -10.50 13.94
N ARG A 263 -8.15 -11.14 15.12
CA ARG A 263 -9.07 -12.26 15.28
C ARG A 263 -10.50 -11.83 14.95
N TYR A 264 -10.96 -10.71 15.48
CA TYR A 264 -12.31 -10.20 15.23
C TYR A 264 -12.52 -9.84 13.75
N LEU A 265 -11.51 -9.27 13.09
CA LEU A 265 -11.56 -8.98 11.65
C LEU A 265 -11.85 -10.24 10.85
N VAL A 266 -11.10 -11.30 11.15
CA VAL A 266 -11.18 -12.57 10.45
C VAL A 266 -12.47 -13.32 10.80
N GLU A 267 -12.89 -13.34 12.07
CA GLU A 267 -14.12 -14.01 12.51
C GLU A 267 -15.40 -13.30 12.03
N SER A 268 -15.33 -11.99 11.73
CA SER A 268 -16.48 -11.23 11.22
C SER A 268 -16.97 -11.73 9.85
N GLY A 269 -16.12 -12.41 9.08
CA GLY A 269 -16.40 -12.83 7.70
C GLY A 269 -16.54 -11.67 6.70
N LYS A 270 -16.18 -10.45 7.12
CA LYS A 270 -16.27 -9.23 6.32
C LYS A 270 -14.99 -8.91 5.58
N VAL A 271 -15.10 -8.10 4.53
CA VAL A 271 -13.95 -7.53 3.85
C VAL A 271 -13.39 -6.39 4.70
N HIS A 272 -12.10 -6.47 5.04
CA HIS A 272 -11.47 -5.51 5.96
C HIS A 272 -10.15 -4.93 5.44
N SER A 273 -9.61 -5.45 4.35
CA SER A 273 -8.34 -5.00 3.79
C SER A 273 -8.37 -5.11 2.28
N LEU A 274 -7.98 -4.03 1.59
CA LEU A 274 -7.70 -3.98 0.17
C LEU A 274 -6.27 -3.47 0.00
N ILE A 275 -5.43 -4.24 -0.69
CA ILE A 275 -3.99 -4.01 -0.78
C ILE A 275 -3.61 -4.01 -2.25
N PHE A 276 -3.03 -2.91 -2.71
CA PHE A 276 -2.36 -2.86 -4.00
C PHE A 276 -1.05 -3.63 -3.93
N LEU A 277 -0.83 -4.56 -4.87
CA LEU A 277 0.37 -5.37 -4.91
C LEU A 277 1.35 -4.90 -5.99
N ALA A 278 0.86 -4.68 -7.21
CA ALA A 278 1.72 -4.32 -8.33
C ALA A 278 0.95 -3.73 -9.50
N HIS A 279 1.64 -2.90 -10.28
CA HIS A 279 1.28 -2.56 -11.65
C HIS A 279 2.07 -3.46 -12.60
N VAL A 280 1.40 -4.15 -13.51
CA VAL A 280 2.01 -5.03 -14.51
C VAL A 280 1.52 -4.63 -15.89
N LYS A 281 2.38 -4.01 -16.68
CA LYS A 281 2.08 -3.48 -18.02
C LYS A 281 0.97 -2.44 -18.03
N ASN A 282 -0.29 -2.84 -18.21
CA ASN A 282 -1.48 -1.98 -18.18
C ASN A 282 -2.47 -2.39 -17.08
N ASP A 283 -2.09 -3.36 -16.26
CA ASP A 283 -3.00 -4.07 -15.38
C ASP A 283 -2.57 -3.92 -13.92
N TYR A 284 -3.53 -4.10 -13.02
CA TYR A 284 -3.33 -3.88 -11.60
C TYR A 284 -3.63 -5.15 -10.81
N LEU A 285 -2.67 -5.55 -9.97
CA LEU A 285 -2.80 -6.67 -9.06
C LEU A 285 -3.16 -6.16 -7.65
N PHE A 286 -4.25 -6.67 -7.11
CA PHE A 286 -4.69 -6.40 -5.74
C PHE A 286 -4.82 -7.70 -4.96
N LYS A 287 -4.77 -7.60 -3.63
CA LYS A 287 -5.34 -8.61 -2.76
C LYS A 287 -6.33 -7.98 -1.80
N TYR A 288 -7.34 -8.74 -1.42
CA TYR A 288 -8.20 -8.39 -0.29
C TYR A 288 -8.41 -9.60 0.61
N GLN A 289 -8.79 -9.32 1.85
CA GLN A 289 -9.07 -10.35 2.85
C GLN A 289 -10.55 -10.32 3.22
N LYS A 290 -11.18 -11.50 3.21
CA LYS A 290 -12.55 -11.72 3.70
C LYS A 290 -12.57 -12.95 4.58
N GLY A 291 -12.74 -12.72 5.87
CA GLY A 291 -12.53 -13.73 6.88
C GLY A 291 -11.14 -14.38 6.79
N TYR A 292 -11.06 -15.71 6.85
CA TYR A 292 -9.79 -16.45 6.77
C TYR A 292 -9.22 -16.57 5.34
N GLN A 293 -9.95 -16.09 4.33
CA GLN A 293 -9.56 -16.24 2.94
C GLN A 293 -8.90 -14.97 2.41
N THR A 294 -7.77 -15.16 1.70
CA THR A 294 -7.12 -14.11 0.91
C THR A 294 -7.44 -14.34 -0.56
N TYR A 295 -7.82 -13.27 -1.24
CA TYR A 295 -8.21 -13.29 -2.64
C TYR A 295 -7.27 -12.38 -3.43
N TYR A 296 -6.80 -12.85 -4.58
CA TYR A 296 -5.90 -12.10 -5.47
C TYR A 296 -6.61 -11.76 -6.77
N TRP A 297 -6.57 -10.49 -7.14
CA TRP A 297 -7.34 -9.93 -8.24
C TRP A 297 -6.46 -9.22 -9.24
N PHE A 298 -6.77 -9.44 -10.50
CA PHE A 298 -6.11 -8.79 -11.60
C PHE A 298 -7.14 -7.98 -12.39
N ILE A 299 -6.91 -6.67 -12.49
CA ILE A 299 -7.78 -5.77 -13.24
C ILE A 299 -7.11 -5.47 -14.57
N GLU A 300 -7.72 -5.91 -15.67
CA GLU A 300 -7.25 -5.57 -17.01
C GLU A 300 -7.87 -4.25 -17.48
N CYS A 301 -7.04 -3.23 -17.71
CA CYS A 301 -7.55 -1.90 -18.07
C CYS A 301 -8.08 -1.79 -19.50
N VAL A 302 -7.62 -2.64 -20.42
CA VAL A 302 -7.97 -2.56 -21.85
C VAL A 302 -9.41 -3.03 -22.10
N SER A 303 -9.83 -4.09 -21.42
CA SER A 303 -11.16 -4.69 -21.54
C SER A 303 -12.09 -4.28 -20.40
N GLY A 304 -11.52 -3.74 -19.32
CA GLY A 304 -12.22 -3.49 -18.07
C GLY A 304 -12.65 -4.76 -17.35
N LEU A 305 -12.16 -5.92 -17.78
CA LEU A 305 -12.48 -7.23 -17.22
C LEU A 305 -11.69 -7.44 -15.92
N LEU A 306 -12.36 -8.10 -14.97
CA LEU A 306 -11.78 -8.48 -13.70
C LEU A 306 -11.48 -9.98 -13.73
N PHE A 307 -10.25 -10.35 -13.38
CA PHE A 307 -9.86 -11.76 -13.26
C PHE A 307 -9.58 -12.08 -11.79
N TYR A 308 -10.11 -13.22 -11.36
CA TYR A 308 -9.79 -13.82 -10.08
C TYR A 308 -8.65 -14.82 -10.27
N ILE A 309 -7.62 -14.70 -9.44
CA ILE A 309 -6.58 -15.72 -9.33
C ILE A 309 -6.82 -16.44 -7.99
N GLN A 310 -7.37 -17.65 -8.08
CA GLN A 310 -7.36 -18.57 -6.95
C GLN A 310 -5.95 -19.16 -6.83
N TRP A 311 -5.35 -19.03 -5.66
CA TRP A 311 -4.09 -19.71 -5.36
C TRP A 311 -4.38 -21.22 -5.28
N VAL A 312 -3.80 -21.98 -6.21
CA VAL A 312 -3.71 -23.44 -6.10
C VAL A 312 -2.21 -23.72 -6.06
N CYS A 313 -1.74 -24.26 -4.93
CA CYS A 313 -0.35 -24.68 -4.75
C CYS A 313 0.05 -25.73 -5.79
#